data_AF-W0ALF2-F1
#
_entry.id   AF-W0ALF2-F1
#
_cell.length_a   1.000
_cell.length_b   1.000
_cell.length_c   1.000
_cell.angle_alpha   90.00
_cell.angle_beta   90.00
_cell.angle_gamma   90.00
#
_symmetry.space_group_name_H-M   'P 1'
#
loop_
_entity.id
_entity.type
_entity.pdbx_description
1 polymer ?
#
loop_
_entity_poly.entity_id
_entity_poly.type
_entity_poly.pdbx_seq_one_letter_code
_entity_poly.pdbx_strand_id
1 'polypeptide(L)' 'MRLGEMPRAFPLVPRYEHHGIRRRSYHGYGILYAVRDDRIIIYRFLGPGQDYDRALRLN' A
#
# COMPACT_ATOMS: atom_id res chain seq x y z
N MET A 1 -7.58 4.45 12.86
CA MET A 1 -8.31 3.69 11.83
C MET A 1 -7.52 2.46 11.44
N ARG A 2 -8.16 1.28 11.43
CA ARG A 2 -7.51 0.03 11.01
C ARG A 2 -7.67 -0.19 9.50
N LEU A 3 -6.72 -0.90 8.91
CA LEU A 3 -6.73 -1.20 7.48
C LEU A 3 -8.00 -1.95 7.04
N GLY A 4 -8.46 -2.92 7.82
CA GLY A 4 -9.64 -3.73 7.48
C GLY A 4 -10.98 -3.00 7.61
N GLU A 5 -11.07 -1.96 8.43
CA GLU A 5 -12.32 -1.21 8.63
C GLU A 5 -12.63 -0.30 7.44
N MET A 6 -11.62 0.42 6.95
CA MET A 6 -11.78 1.38 5.85
C MET A 6 -10.55 1.36 4.93
N PRO A 7 -10.37 0.28 4.14
CA PRO A 7 -9.16 0.07 3.35
C PRO A 7 -9.00 1.05 2.18
N ARG A 8 -10.05 1.79 1.80
CA ARG A 8 -9.99 2.82 0.76
C ARG A 8 -9.67 4.23 1.29
N ALA A 9 -9.53 4.39 2.61
CA ALA A 9 -9.26 5.69 3.24
C ALA A 9 -7.80 6.14 3.14
N PHE A 10 -6.87 5.23 2.84
CA PHE A 10 -5.46 5.55 2.70
C PHE A 10 -5.13 5.92 1.25
N PRO A 11 -4.18 6.86 1.04
CA PRO A 11 -3.90 7.40 -0.28
C PRO A 11 -3.36 6.35 -1.25
N LEU A 12 -3.64 6.55 -2.53
CA LEU A 12 -2.96 5.83 -3.60
C LEU A 12 -1.49 6.27 -3.69
N VAL A 13 -0.64 5.38 -4.18
CA VAL A 13 0.76 5.72 -4.48
C VAL A 13 0.79 6.34 -5.88
N PRO A 14 1.23 7.61 -6.06
CA PRO A 14 1.06 8.36 -7.32
C PRO A 14 1.52 7.64 -8.59
N ARG A 15 2.64 6.92 -8.54
CA ARG A 15 3.14 6.15 -9.69
C ARG A 15 2.28 4.93 -10.04
N TYR A 16 1.61 4.36 -9.05
CA TYR A 16 0.90 3.08 -9.13
C TYR A 16 -0.61 3.23 -8.90
N GLU A 17 -1.15 4.44 -9.07
CA GLU A 17 -2.59 4.69 -8.92
C GLU A 17 -3.41 3.85 -9.89
N HIS A 18 -2.91 3.67 -11.12
CA HIS A 18 -3.53 2.85 -12.14
C HIS A 18 -3.62 1.36 -11.76
N HIS A 19 -2.73 0.86 -10.90
CA HIS A 19 -2.83 -0.47 -10.29
C HIS A 19 -3.68 -0.50 -9.00
N GLY A 20 -4.19 0.65 -8.57
CA GLY A 20 -4.97 0.82 -7.34
C GLY A 20 -4.14 0.60 -6.07
N ILE A 21 -2.82 0.78 -6.13
CA ILE A 21 -1.93 0.55 -4.99
C ILE A 21 -2.02 1.71 -4.01
N ARG A 22 -2.19 1.36 -2.75
CA ARG A 22 -2.35 2.26 -1.61
C ARG A 22 -1.24 2.04 -0.61
N ARG A 23 -0.99 3.09 0.19
CA ARG A 23 0.00 3.05 1.25
C ARG A 23 -0.62 3.41 2.60
N ARG A 24 -0.38 2.54 3.59
CA ARG A 24 -0.63 2.84 5.01
C ARG A 24 0.69 2.91 5.76
N SER A 25 0.94 4.02 6.45
CA SER A 25 2.04 4.09 7.43
C SER A 25 1.58 3.52 8.77
N TYR A 26 2.39 2.67 9.39
CA TYR A 26 2.09 2.04 10.67
C TYR A 26 3.39 1.80 11.46
N HIS A 27 3.56 2.50 12.59
CA HIS A 27 4.77 2.44 13.45
C HIS A 27 6.11 2.51 12.70
N GLY A 28 6.23 3.45 11.75
CA GLY A 28 7.46 3.63 10.95
C GLY A 28 7.60 2.67 9.76
N TYR A 29 6.70 1.69 9.63
CA TYR A 29 6.61 0.81 8.47
C TYR A 29 5.63 1.36 7.44
N GLY A 30 5.90 1.12 6.16
CA GLY A 30 4.96 1.31 5.06
C GLY A 30 4.30 -0.01 4.67
N ILE A 31 2.98 -0.07 4.65
CA ILE A 31 2.24 -1.21 4.13
C ILE A 31 1.74 -0.83 2.74
N LEU A 32 2.21 -1.54 1.72
CA LEU A 32 1.75 -1.40 0.36
C LEU A 32 0.73 -2.50 0.05
N TYR A 33 -0.45 -2.08 -0.37
CA TYR A 33 -1.57 -2.99 -0.58
C TYR A 33 -2.50 -2.48 -1.68
N ALA A 34 -3.42 -3.31 -2.12
CA ALA A 34 -4.56 -2.86 -2.90
C ALA A 34 -5.85 -3.51 -2.44
N VAL A 35 -6.96 -2.85 -2.74
CA VAL A 35 -8.30 -3.40 -2.54
C VAL A 35 -8.75 -3.98 -3.87
N ARG A 36 -9.10 -5.27 -3.85
CA ARG A 36 -9.82 -5.97 -4.91
C ARG A 36 -11.21 -6.33 -4.38
N ASP A 37 -12.10 -6.78 -5.25
CA ASP A 37 -13.54 -6.97 -5.03
C ASP A 37 -13.93 -7.26 -3.58
N ASP A 38 -13.42 -8.34 -3.01
CA ASP A 38 -13.73 -8.85 -1.67
C ASP A 38 -12.53 -8.90 -0.71
N ARG A 39 -11.36 -8.44 -1.14
CA ARG A 39 -10.10 -8.70 -0.41
C ARG A 39 -9.08 -7.58 -0.49
N ILE A 40 -8.27 -7.52 0.56
CA ILE A 40 -7.11 -6.66 0.66
C ILE A 40 -5.89 -7.50 0.32
N ILE A 41 -5.19 -7.16 -0.76
CA ILE A 41 -3.95 -7.81 -1.15
C ILE A 41 -2.79 -6.98 -0.59
N ILE A 42 -2.01 -7.56 0.33
CA ILE A 42 -0.78 -6.94 0.82
C ILE A 42 0.37 -7.34 -0.10
N TYR A 43 1.02 -6.36 -0.72
CA TYR A 43 2.15 -6.60 -1.62
C TYR A 43 3.49 -6.61 -0.87
N ARG A 44 3.69 -5.65 0.04
CA ARG A 44 4.94 -5.45 0.77
C ARG A 44 4.71 -4.78 2.11
N PHE A 45 5.56 -5.14 3.07
CA PHE A 45 5.90 -4.30 4.21
C PHE A 45 7.26 -3.66 3.93
N LEU A 46 7.34 -2.36 4.15
CA LEU A 46 8.54 -1.55 3.96
C LEU A 46 9.03 -1.09 5.32
N GLY A 47 10.31 -1.28 5.57
CA GLY A 47 10.99 -0.71 6.72
C GLY A 47 11.15 0.81 6.61
N PRO A 48 11.54 1.47 7.71
CA PRO A 48 11.87 2.89 7.71
C PRO A 48 12.97 3.20 6.67
N GLY A 49 12.78 4.26 5.90
CA GLY A 49 13.77 4.71 4.90
C GLY A 49 13.85 3.87 3.61
N GLN A 50 13.02 2.83 3.44
CA GLN A 50 12.96 2.08 2.19
C GLN A 50 12.12 2.80 1.13
N ASP A 51 12.64 2.84 -0.10
CA ASP A 51 11.97 3.42 -1.25
C ASP A 51 10.86 2.50 -1.80
N TYR A 52 9.67 3.08 -1.97
CA TYR A 52 8.46 2.42 -2.48
C TYR A 52 8.65 1.90 -3.91
N ASP A 53 9.30 2.68 -4.77
CA ASP A 53 9.45 2.37 -6.20
C ASP A 53 10.35 1.15 -6.40
N ARG A 54 11.41 1.05 -5.59
CA ARG A 54 12.33 -0.10 -5.62
C ARG A 54 11.67 -1.38 -5.13
N ALA A 55 10.69 -1.27 -4.23
CA ALA A 55 10.06 -2.42 -3.60
C ALA A 55 8.97 -3.06 -4.46
N LEU A 56 8.21 -2.27 -5.22
CA LEU A 56 7.08 -2.81 -5.98
C LEU A 56 7.51 -3.53 -7.26
N ARG A 57 8.53 -3.06 -8.00
CA ARG A 57 8.99 -3.66 -9.28
C ARG A 57 7.85 -4.15 -10.19
N LEU A 58 6.74 -3.41 -10.21
CA LEU A 58 5.64 -3.67 -11.13
C LEU A 58 6.02 -3.01 -12.46
N ASN A 59 6.22 -3.84 -13.48
CA ASN A 59 6.46 -3.42 -14.87
C ASN A 59 5.12 -3.12 -15.55
#